data_AF-A0A3F3HH16-F1
#
_entry.id   AF-A0A3F3HH16-F1
#
_cell.length_a   1.000
_cell.length_b   1.000
_cell.length_c   1.000
_cell.angle_alpha   90.00
_cell.angle_beta   90.00
_cell.angle_gamma   90.00
#
_symmetry.space_group_name_H-M   'P 1'
#
loop_
_entity.id
_entity.type
_entity.pdbx_description
1 polymer ?
#
loop_
_entity_poly.entity_id
_entity_poly.type
_entity_poly.pdbx_seq_one_letter_code
_entity_poly.pdbx_strand_id
1 'polypeptide(L)'
;MASNIRFYMTNFKNETFEFPLNPSELEFKRSSGNDKEKVVALGEIVRLASGVELGQTSINFTLPLDLSRRKSYWTSGNLTWRGTRGGEAYLQFLDDVFQNHEIVRVVFTNTAFNDLFVIDDFSYKLSGGGDEYEVSITLTQWRDYSPMIVKRNLRVRDNGQEKKVEQQQRPAPPAEIGLGTVVIVNGQLHRDSNGGGPGQTEVNARRKVNFIADGRQCPYHVTDMEGGWRGWVTAESVRAE
;
A
#
# COMPACT_ATOMS: atom_id res chain seq x y z
N MET A 1 -48.70 -16.77 -17.32
CA MET A 1 -48.13 -17.20 -16.02
C MET A 1 -47.46 -15.98 -15.42
N ALA A 2 -47.90 -15.51 -14.26
CA ALA A 2 -47.21 -14.41 -13.59
C ALA A 2 -45.79 -14.88 -13.24
N SER A 3 -44.77 -14.24 -13.81
CA SER A 3 -43.39 -14.48 -13.46
C SER A 3 -43.17 -13.98 -12.04
N ASN A 4 -43.21 -14.88 -11.05
CA ASN A 4 -42.92 -14.52 -9.67
C ASN A 4 -41.47 -14.01 -9.59
N ILE A 5 -41.32 -12.76 -9.18
CA ILE A 5 -40.03 -12.20 -8.79
C ILE A 5 -39.60 -12.92 -7.50
N ARG A 6 -38.32 -13.25 -7.38
CA ARG A 6 -37.73 -13.87 -6.19
C ARG A 6 -36.54 -13.05 -5.76
N PHE A 7 -36.43 -12.84 -4.46
CA PHE A 7 -35.39 -12.05 -3.83
C PHE A 7 -34.31 -12.95 -3.25
N TYR A 8 -33.09 -12.80 -3.74
CA TYR A 8 -31.91 -13.51 -3.25
C TYR A 8 -30.87 -12.52 -2.72
N MET A 9 -30.25 -12.84 -1.58
CA MET A 9 -28.98 -12.23 -1.16
C MET A 9 -27.92 -13.31 -1.03
N THR A 10 -26.71 -13.02 -1.52
CA THR A 10 -25.55 -13.89 -1.36
C THR A 10 -24.42 -13.12 -0.70
N ASN A 11 -23.89 -13.65 0.40
CA ASN A 11 -22.75 -13.04 1.10
C ASN A 11 -21.41 -13.40 0.44
N PHE A 12 -20.31 -12.86 0.98
CA PHE A 12 -18.97 -13.11 0.46
C PHE A 12 -18.53 -14.59 0.64
N LYS A 13 -19.13 -15.31 1.59
CA LYS A 13 -18.89 -16.74 1.84
C LYS A 13 -19.64 -17.66 0.86
N ASN A 14 -20.33 -17.11 -0.14
CA ASN A 14 -21.21 -17.82 -1.08
C ASN A 14 -22.42 -18.50 -0.43
N GLU A 15 -22.86 -18.02 0.73
CA GLU A 15 -24.12 -18.43 1.34
C GLU A 15 -25.25 -17.60 0.72
N THR A 16 -26.21 -18.27 0.09
CA THR A 16 -27.34 -17.62 -0.60
C THR A 16 -28.64 -17.87 0.15
N PHE A 17 -29.35 -16.79 0.47
CA PHE A 17 -30.67 -16.82 1.10
C PHE A 17 -31.73 -16.35 0.11
N GLU A 18 -32.76 -17.18 -0.11
CA GLU A 18 -33.99 -16.79 -0.79
C GLU A 18 -34.97 -16.24 0.23
N PHE A 19 -35.24 -14.93 0.14
CA PHE A 19 -36.13 -14.27 1.08
C PHE A 19 -37.58 -14.68 0.83
N PRO A 20 -38.38 -14.87 1.90
CA PRO A 20 -39.74 -15.40 1.80
C PRO A 20 -40.71 -14.44 1.10
N LEU A 21 -40.39 -13.15 1.12
CA LEU A 21 -41.24 -12.08 0.64
C LEU A 21 -40.49 -11.07 -0.20
N ASN A 22 -41.16 -10.63 -1.25
CA ASN A 22 -40.71 -9.50 -2.04
C ASN A 22 -41.13 -8.19 -1.37
N PRO A 23 -40.31 -7.13 -1.50
CA PRO A 23 -40.71 -5.81 -1.06
C PRO A 23 -41.90 -5.28 -1.86
N SER A 24 -42.69 -4.39 -1.26
CA SER A 24 -43.83 -3.75 -1.92
C SER A 24 -43.41 -2.84 -3.07
N GLU A 25 -42.23 -2.24 -2.98
CA GLU A 25 -41.64 -1.36 -3.98
C GLU A 25 -40.11 -1.57 -4.00
N LEU A 26 -39.52 -1.49 -5.19
CA LEU A 26 -38.08 -1.59 -5.39
C LEU A 26 -37.62 -0.41 -6.24
N GLU A 27 -36.90 0.52 -5.63
CA GLU A 27 -36.38 1.72 -6.29
C GLU A 27 -34.85 1.72 -6.24
N PHE A 28 -34.19 1.92 -7.39
CA PHE A 28 -32.75 2.07 -7.49
C PHE A 28 -32.42 3.48 -7.99
N LYS A 29 -31.81 4.30 -7.14
CA LYS A 29 -31.40 5.67 -7.48
C LYS A 29 -29.92 5.73 -7.75
N ARG A 30 -29.53 6.43 -8.81
CA ARG A 30 -28.14 6.78 -9.07
C ARG A 30 -28.08 8.18 -9.66
N SER A 31 -27.24 9.02 -9.08
CA SER A 31 -27.04 10.39 -9.51
C SER A 31 -25.80 10.50 -10.39
N SER A 32 -25.82 11.42 -11.36
CA SER A 32 -24.58 11.83 -12.02
C SER A 32 -23.82 12.73 -11.07
N GLY A 33 -22.54 12.43 -10.78
CA GLY A 33 -21.69 13.31 -9.97
C GLY A 33 -21.29 14.61 -10.68
N ASN A 34 -22.08 15.06 -11.65
CA ASN A 34 -21.81 16.25 -12.44
C ASN A 34 -22.11 17.50 -11.62
N ASP A 35 -21.19 18.45 -11.63
CA ASP A 35 -21.37 19.73 -10.96
C ASP A 35 -22.00 20.75 -11.90
N LYS A 36 -22.83 21.63 -11.36
CA LYS A 36 -23.35 22.79 -12.08
C LYS A 36 -22.66 24.03 -11.57
N GLU A 37 -22.07 24.81 -12.47
CA GLU A 37 -21.35 26.03 -12.13
C GLU A 37 -21.84 27.20 -12.99
N LYS A 38 -22.00 28.37 -12.39
CA LYS A 38 -22.41 29.59 -13.12
C LYS A 38 -21.19 30.44 -13.44
N VAL A 39 -20.84 30.51 -14.72
CA VAL A 39 -19.74 31.34 -15.21
C VAL A 39 -20.31 32.68 -15.69
N VAL A 40 -19.75 33.78 -15.19
CA VAL A 40 -20.24 35.16 -15.42
C VAL A 40 -20.47 35.48 -16.91
N ALA A 41 -19.66 34.92 -17.80
CA ALA A 41 -19.74 35.15 -19.25
C ALA A 41 -20.52 34.09 -20.04
N LEU A 42 -20.67 32.87 -19.51
CA LEU A 42 -21.22 31.72 -20.25
C LEU A 42 -22.58 31.23 -19.71
N GLY A 43 -23.03 31.77 -18.58
CA GLY A 43 -24.23 31.29 -17.90
C GLY A 43 -23.96 30.02 -17.09
N GLU A 44 -24.99 29.22 -16.89
CA GLU A 44 -24.90 27.94 -16.16
C GLU A 44 -24.29 26.87 -17.06
N ILE A 45 -23.18 26.29 -16.63
CA ILE A 45 -22.47 25.20 -17.32
C ILE A 45 -22.49 23.94 -16.46
N VAL A 46 -22.49 22.78 -17.11
CA VAL A 46 -22.38 21.47 -16.43
C VAL A 46 -20.95 20.96 -16.57
N ARG A 47 -20.27 20.78 -15.44
CA ARG A 47 -18.97 20.14 -15.37
C ARG A 47 -19.17 18.63 -15.20
N LEU A 48 -18.67 17.87 -16.18
CA LEU A 48 -18.75 16.42 -16.15
C LEU A 48 -17.75 15.85 -15.14
N ALA A 49 -18.23 15.08 -14.17
CA ALA A 49 -17.35 14.28 -13.32
C ALA A 49 -16.86 13.03 -14.07
N SER A 50 -15.70 12.53 -13.66
CA SER A 50 -15.09 11.35 -14.25
C SER A 50 -15.83 10.04 -13.92
N GLY A 51 -16.87 10.10 -13.07
CA GLY A 51 -17.60 8.92 -12.62
C GLY A 51 -19.06 9.23 -12.26
N VAL A 52 -19.85 8.17 -12.18
CA VAL A 52 -21.22 8.21 -11.67
C VAL A 52 -21.17 7.93 -10.16
N GLU A 53 -22.06 8.55 -9.38
CA GLU A 53 -22.16 8.29 -7.95
C GLU A 53 -22.62 6.85 -7.69
N LEU A 54 -22.35 6.36 -6.47
CA LEU A 54 -22.82 5.04 -6.06
C LEU A 54 -24.35 5.03 -6.00
N GLY A 55 -24.95 3.98 -6.53
CA GLY A 55 -26.40 3.83 -6.46
C GLY A 55 -26.84 3.51 -5.03
N GLN A 56 -28.04 3.97 -4.65
CA GLN A 56 -28.67 3.66 -3.38
C GLN A 56 -30.06 3.09 -3.59
N THR A 57 -30.47 2.22 -2.68
CA THR A 57 -31.77 1.57 -2.69
C THR A 57 -32.17 1.21 -1.26
N SER A 58 -33.45 1.37 -0.96
CA SER A 58 -34.03 1.00 0.33
C SER A 58 -35.09 -0.06 0.11
N ILE A 59 -35.02 -1.13 0.89
CA ILE A 59 -35.88 -2.29 0.72
C ILE A 59 -36.60 -2.55 2.04
N ASN A 60 -37.92 -2.65 1.97
CA ASN A 60 -38.79 -2.96 3.10
C ASN A 60 -39.53 -4.27 2.83
N PHE A 61 -39.42 -5.23 3.72
CA PHE A 61 -40.08 -6.54 3.60
C PHE A 61 -40.42 -7.11 4.98
N THR A 62 -41.21 -8.18 5.01
CA THR A 62 -41.51 -8.89 6.26
C THR A 62 -40.89 -10.28 6.30
N LEU A 63 -40.55 -10.73 7.51
CA LEU A 63 -40.01 -12.07 7.77
C LEU A 63 -40.90 -12.79 8.79
N PRO A 64 -41.43 -13.97 8.48
CA PRO A 64 -42.32 -14.69 9.40
C PRO A 64 -41.55 -15.30 10.57
N LEU A 65 -42.06 -15.21 11.79
CA LEU A 65 -41.50 -15.87 12.97
C LEU A 65 -41.45 -17.40 12.82
N ASP A 66 -42.40 -17.98 12.09
CA ASP A 66 -42.48 -19.42 11.83
C ASP A 66 -42.74 -19.70 10.33
N LEU A 67 -41.74 -20.29 9.68
CA LEU A 67 -41.78 -20.68 8.26
C LEU A 67 -42.57 -21.98 8.02
N SER A 68 -42.96 -22.70 9.07
CA SER A 68 -43.78 -23.92 8.95
C SER A 68 -45.21 -23.59 8.54
N ARG A 69 -45.69 -22.40 8.89
CA ARG A 69 -47.04 -21.91 8.61
C ARG A 69 -47.08 -21.31 7.21
N ARG A 70 -47.03 -22.16 6.17
CA ARG A 70 -47.10 -21.73 4.76
C ARG A 70 -48.19 -20.69 4.53
N LYS A 71 -47.81 -19.45 4.21
CA LYS A 71 -48.74 -18.38 3.86
C LYS A 71 -48.76 -18.17 2.34
N SER A 72 -49.92 -17.82 1.81
CA SER A 72 -50.17 -17.73 0.36
C SER A 72 -49.42 -16.60 -0.35
N TYR A 73 -48.96 -15.60 0.41
CA TYR A 73 -48.22 -14.46 -0.11
C TYR A 73 -46.71 -14.71 -0.23
N TRP A 74 -46.22 -15.86 0.21
CA TRP A 74 -44.80 -16.19 0.10
C TRP A 74 -44.39 -16.40 -1.35
N THR A 75 -43.31 -15.73 -1.75
CA THR A 75 -42.79 -15.75 -3.12
C THR A 75 -41.66 -16.75 -3.29
N SER A 76 -41.04 -17.17 -2.17
CA SER A 76 -39.93 -18.11 -2.16
C SER A 76 -40.37 -19.54 -2.47
N GLY A 77 -39.64 -20.20 -3.38
CA GLY A 77 -39.80 -21.63 -3.68
C GLY A 77 -39.01 -22.53 -2.73
N ASN A 78 -38.03 -21.98 -2.03
CA ASN A 78 -37.13 -22.71 -1.15
C ASN A 78 -36.89 -21.95 0.16
N LEU A 79 -37.71 -22.25 1.16
CA LEU A 79 -37.53 -21.76 2.53
C LEU A 79 -36.55 -22.70 3.25
N THR A 80 -35.32 -22.78 2.75
CA THR A 80 -34.28 -23.60 3.37
C THR A 80 -33.83 -22.94 4.66
N TRP A 81 -34.30 -23.49 5.78
CA TRP A 81 -33.40 -23.71 6.89
C TRP A 81 -33.61 -25.12 7.45
N ARG A 82 -32.54 -25.90 7.39
CA ARG A 82 -32.45 -27.22 8.01
C ARG A 82 -32.40 -27.03 9.54
N GLY A 83 -33.56 -27.11 10.19
CA GLY A 83 -33.63 -27.55 11.59
C GLY A 83 -34.12 -26.55 12.63
N THR A 84 -33.99 -25.22 12.48
CA THR A 84 -34.45 -24.29 13.53
C THR A 84 -34.64 -22.81 13.13
N ARG A 85 -35.84 -22.28 13.39
CA ARG A 85 -36.17 -20.85 13.69
C ARG A 85 -36.36 -19.85 12.54
N GLY A 86 -37.37 -20.09 11.71
CA GLY A 86 -38.17 -19.02 11.13
C GLY A 86 -37.42 -17.80 10.56
N GLY A 87 -37.98 -16.62 10.77
CA GLY A 87 -37.42 -15.34 10.33
C GLY A 87 -36.14 -14.93 11.08
N GLU A 88 -35.88 -15.52 12.25
CA GLU A 88 -34.67 -15.25 13.04
C GLU A 88 -33.39 -15.62 12.28
N ALA A 89 -33.38 -16.72 11.52
CA ALA A 89 -32.22 -17.10 10.72
C ALA A 89 -31.86 -16.05 9.65
N TYR A 90 -32.87 -15.44 9.04
CA TYR A 90 -32.66 -14.34 8.08
C TYR A 90 -32.17 -13.07 8.78
N LEU A 91 -32.68 -12.76 9.98
CA LEU A 91 -32.18 -11.64 10.77
C LEU A 91 -30.72 -11.84 11.18
N GLN A 92 -30.34 -13.06 11.59
CA GLN A 92 -28.94 -13.39 11.91
C GLN A 92 -28.03 -13.24 10.71
N PHE A 93 -28.45 -13.73 9.53
CA PHE A 93 -27.70 -13.52 8.30
C PHE A 93 -27.49 -12.03 7.99
N LEU A 94 -28.55 -11.21 8.11
CA LEU A 94 -28.47 -9.76 7.87
C LEU A 94 -27.58 -9.06 8.89
N ASP A 95 -27.70 -9.43 10.18
CA ASP A 95 -26.87 -8.87 11.25
C ASP A 95 -25.39 -9.26 11.04
N ASP A 96 -25.10 -10.51 10.71
CA ASP A 96 -23.74 -10.96 10.42
C ASP A 96 -23.13 -10.20 9.24
N VAL A 97 -23.87 -10.03 8.15
CA VAL A 97 -23.41 -9.24 6.99
C VAL A 97 -23.16 -7.78 7.39
N PHE A 98 -24.08 -7.20 8.16
CA PHE A 98 -24.01 -5.80 8.59
C PHE A 98 -22.81 -5.56 9.52
N GLN A 99 -22.66 -6.37 10.57
CA GLN A 99 -21.57 -6.27 11.56
C GLN A 99 -20.19 -6.50 10.95
N ASN A 100 -20.09 -7.41 9.97
CA ASN A 100 -18.83 -7.70 9.30
C ASN A 100 -18.54 -6.77 8.10
N HIS A 101 -19.43 -5.82 7.80
CA HIS A 101 -19.36 -4.94 6.62
C HIS A 101 -19.11 -5.71 5.31
N GLU A 102 -19.77 -6.86 5.17
CA GLU A 102 -19.59 -7.73 4.01
C GLU A 102 -20.28 -7.18 2.76
N ILE A 103 -19.67 -7.42 1.60
CA ILE A 103 -20.29 -7.15 0.30
C ILE A 103 -21.30 -8.25 0.01
N VAL A 104 -22.53 -7.85 -0.33
CA VAL A 104 -23.61 -8.77 -0.70
C VAL A 104 -24.03 -8.59 -2.15
N ARG A 105 -24.26 -9.70 -2.83
CA ARG A 105 -24.97 -9.69 -4.12
C ARG A 105 -26.46 -9.74 -3.87
N VAL A 106 -27.18 -8.77 -4.41
CA VAL A 106 -28.64 -8.70 -4.32
C VAL A 106 -29.23 -8.95 -5.70
N VAL A 107 -30.16 -9.91 -5.79
CA VAL A 107 -30.79 -10.31 -7.05
C VAL A 107 -32.30 -10.41 -6.89
N PHE A 108 -33.02 -9.70 -7.75
CA PHE A 108 -34.46 -9.90 -7.97
C PHE A 108 -34.67 -10.54 -9.34
N THR A 109 -35.18 -11.78 -9.37
CA THR A 109 -35.31 -12.52 -10.63
C THR A 109 -36.28 -11.82 -11.60
N ASN A 110 -35.99 -11.91 -12.89
CA ASN A 110 -36.76 -11.28 -13.97
C ASN A 110 -36.77 -9.73 -13.90
N THR A 111 -35.82 -9.13 -13.19
CA THR A 111 -35.64 -7.67 -13.14
C THR A 111 -34.20 -7.29 -13.52
N ALA A 112 -33.96 -6.00 -13.75
CA ALA A 112 -32.61 -5.47 -13.93
C ALA A 112 -31.82 -5.33 -12.60
N PHE A 113 -32.44 -5.64 -11.46
CA PHE A 113 -31.85 -5.47 -10.14
C PHE A 113 -30.97 -6.68 -9.79
N ASN A 114 -29.71 -6.60 -10.21
CA ASN A 114 -28.67 -7.57 -9.93
C ASN A 114 -27.33 -6.82 -9.82
N ASP A 115 -26.91 -6.53 -8.59
CA ASP A 115 -25.67 -5.78 -8.34
C ASP A 115 -25.08 -6.14 -6.97
N LEU A 116 -23.90 -5.61 -6.69
CA LEU A 116 -23.21 -5.72 -5.41
C LEU A 116 -23.51 -4.51 -4.53
N PHE A 117 -23.75 -4.75 -3.25
CA PHE A 117 -24.14 -3.73 -2.28
C PHE A 117 -23.44 -3.95 -0.94
N VAL A 118 -23.44 -2.90 -0.12
CA VAL A 118 -23.14 -2.92 1.32
C VAL A 118 -24.39 -2.44 2.05
N ILE A 119 -24.66 -3.01 3.22
CA ILE A 119 -25.77 -2.58 4.09
C ILE A 119 -25.29 -1.38 4.92
N ASP A 120 -25.92 -0.22 4.73
CA ASP A 120 -25.60 1.00 5.49
C ASP A 120 -26.49 1.16 6.73
N ASP A 121 -27.77 0.80 6.59
CA ASP A 121 -28.75 0.87 7.67
C ASP A 121 -29.57 -0.42 7.69
N PHE A 122 -29.76 -0.96 8.89
CA PHE A 122 -30.53 -2.17 9.14
C PHE A 122 -31.37 -1.97 10.40
N SER A 123 -32.68 -2.10 10.26
CA SER A 123 -33.60 -2.07 11.38
C SER A 123 -34.70 -3.11 11.21
N TYR A 124 -35.16 -3.65 12.33
CA TYR A 124 -36.31 -4.54 12.37
C TYR A 124 -37.17 -4.26 13.59
N LYS A 125 -38.48 -4.49 13.47
CA LYS A 125 -39.43 -4.36 14.58
C LYS A 125 -40.45 -5.49 14.53
N LEU A 126 -40.96 -5.84 15.71
CA LEU A 126 -42.06 -6.77 15.88
C LEU A 126 -43.23 -5.99 16.52
N SER A 127 -44.28 -5.74 15.74
CA SER A 127 -45.48 -5.07 16.22
C SER A 127 -46.24 -6.00 17.20
N GLY A 128 -46.74 -5.48 18.31
CA GLY A 128 -47.28 -6.28 19.42
C GLY A 128 -48.38 -7.27 19.02
N GLY A 129 -48.08 -8.57 19.09
CA GLY A 129 -48.97 -9.67 18.68
C GLY A 129 -48.79 -10.14 17.23
N GLY A 130 -47.87 -9.53 16.47
CA GLY A 130 -47.52 -9.93 15.12
C GLY A 130 -46.74 -11.25 15.08
N ASP A 131 -46.96 -12.04 14.03
CA ASP A 131 -46.22 -13.27 13.74
C ASP A 131 -45.10 -13.03 12.70
N GLU A 132 -44.75 -11.77 12.42
CA GLU A 132 -43.77 -11.37 11.42
C GLU A 132 -42.96 -10.14 11.88
N TYR A 133 -41.66 -10.14 11.56
CA TYR A 133 -40.80 -8.97 11.65
C TYR A 133 -41.01 -8.06 10.45
N GLU A 134 -41.14 -6.77 10.69
CA GLU A 134 -41.00 -5.73 9.67
C GLU A 134 -39.54 -5.33 9.59
N VAL A 135 -38.89 -5.54 8.45
CA VAL A 135 -37.46 -5.27 8.22
C VAL A 135 -37.30 -4.15 7.22
N SER A 136 -36.39 -3.22 7.53
CA SER A 136 -35.96 -2.14 6.65
C SER A 136 -34.44 -2.19 6.49
N ILE A 137 -33.97 -2.19 5.25
CA ILE A 137 -32.55 -2.11 4.92
C ILE A 137 -32.30 -0.99 3.92
N THR A 138 -31.19 -0.28 4.11
CA THR A 138 -30.64 0.66 3.13
C THR A 138 -29.33 0.11 2.60
N LEU A 139 -29.22 0.07 1.27
CA LEU A 139 -28.11 -0.52 0.55
C LEU A 139 -27.43 0.53 -0.34
N THR A 140 -26.12 0.69 -0.20
CA THR A 140 -25.29 1.44 -1.14
C THR A 140 -24.53 0.49 -2.05
N GLN A 141 -24.53 0.78 -3.35
CA GLN A 141 -23.86 -0.02 -4.36
C GLN A 141 -22.35 -0.09 -4.07
N TRP A 142 -21.81 -1.29 -4.10
CA TRP A 142 -20.38 -1.50 -4.01
C TRP A 142 -19.72 -1.43 -5.40
N ARG A 143 -18.56 -0.76 -5.47
CA ARG A 143 -17.69 -0.76 -6.65
C ARG A 143 -16.24 -0.91 -6.23
N ASP A 144 -15.50 -1.71 -6.98
CA ASP A 144 -14.06 -1.77 -6.84
C ASP A 144 -13.43 -0.48 -7.40
N TYR A 145 -12.96 0.39 -6.50
CA TYR A 145 -12.20 1.60 -6.84
C TYR A 145 -10.69 1.37 -6.74
N SER A 146 -10.22 0.12 -6.69
CA SER A 146 -8.80 -0.18 -6.72
C SER A 146 -8.16 0.58 -7.89
N PRO A 147 -7.23 1.51 -7.63
CA PRO A 147 -6.60 2.24 -8.71
C PRO A 147 -5.91 1.21 -9.60
N MET A 148 -6.22 1.22 -10.89
CA MET A 148 -5.36 0.56 -11.86
C MET A 148 -4.03 1.31 -11.83
N ILE A 149 -3.11 0.84 -11.00
CA ILE A 149 -1.72 1.31 -11.00
C ILE A 149 -1.12 0.79 -12.30
N VAL A 150 -1.30 1.56 -13.37
CA VAL A 150 -0.53 1.36 -14.59
C VAL A 150 0.90 1.72 -14.21
N LYS A 151 1.70 0.71 -13.88
CA LYS A 151 3.16 0.83 -13.95
C LYS A 151 3.45 1.14 -15.42
N ARG A 152 3.43 2.42 -15.80
CA ARG A 152 4.04 2.85 -17.04
C ARG A 152 5.51 2.48 -16.86
N ASN A 153 5.90 1.39 -17.49
CA ASN A 153 7.25 1.27 -17.99
C ASN A 153 7.35 2.40 -19.00
N LEU A 154 7.67 3.61 -18.52
CA LEU A 154 8.16 4.69 -19.35
C LEU A 154 9.43 4.11 -19.95
N ARG A 155 9.30 3.43 -21.08
CA ARG A 155 10.35 3.38 -22.07
C ARG A 155 10.49 4.83 -22.48
N VAL A 156 11.31 5.56 -21.72
CA VAL A 156 11.93 6.77 -22.22
C VAL A 156 12.61 6.29 -23.49
N ARG A 157 11.96 6.53 -24.63
CA ARG A 157 12.69 6.62 -25.88
C ARG A 157 13.61 7.78 -25.62
N ASP A 158 14.85 7.44 -25.35
CA ASP A 158 15.95 8.36 -25.30
C ASP A 158 16.11 8.92 -26.70
N ASN A 159 15.21 9.86 -27.07
CA ASN A 159 15.41 10.73 -28.21
C ASN A 159 16.52 11.69 -27.78
N GLY A 160 17.74 11.18 -27.85
CA GLY A 160 18.98 11.92 -27.68
C GLY A 160 18.98 12.84 -26.47
N GLN A 161 19.01 12.29 -25.25
CA GLN A 161 19.72 13.01 -24.21
C GLN A 161 21.18 13.08 -24.66
N GLU A 162 21.63 14.30 -24.95
CA GLU A 162 23.05 14.61 -25.04
C GLU A 162 23.75 13.92 -23.87
N LYS A 163 24.70 13.04 -24.20
CA LYS A 163 25.52 12.34 -23.23
C LYS A 163 26.00 13.37 -22.22
N LYS A 164 25.46 13.28 -21.00
CA LYS A 164 25.99 14.01 -19.85
C LYS A 164 27.45 13.59 -19.76
N VAL A 165 28.34 14.47 -20.19
CA VAL A 165 29.77 14.25 -20.12
C VAL A 165 30.06 13.97 -18.66
N GLU A 166 30.48 12.74 -18.40
CA GLU A 166 30.95 12.28 -17.12
C GLU A 166 32.07 13.24 -16.73
N GLN A 167 31.77 14.16 -15.80
CA GLN A 167 32.82 15.00 -15.22
C GLN A 167 33.77 14.03 -14.53
N GLN A 168 34.91 13.80 -15.17
CA GLN A 168 36.06 13.17 -14.55
C GLN A 168 36.27 13.87 -13.20
N GLN A 169 36.00 13.16 -12.10
CA GLN A 169 36.38 13.64 -10.79
C GLN A 169 37.88 13.88 -10.83
N ARG A 170 38.27 15.14 -10.61
CA ARG A 170 39.67 15.52 -10.48
C ARG A 170 40.28 14.65 -9.37
N PRO A 171 41.44 14.00 -9.58
CA PRO A 171 42.08 13.23 -8.54
C PRO A 171 42.29 14.11 -7.30
N ALA A 172 41.97 13.56 -6.12
CA ALA A 172 42.21 14.25 -4.86
C ALA A 172 43.71 14.63 -4.75
N PRO A 173 44.05 15.80 -4.21
CA PRO A 173 45.44 16.16 -3.98
C PRO A 173 46.10 15.10 -3.06
N PRO A 174 47.37 14.74 -3.29
CA PRO A 174 48.07 13.78 -2.44
C PRO A 174 48.03 14.21 -0.97
N ALA A 175 47.68 13.29 -0.08
CA ALA A 175 47.65 13.56 1.36
C ALA A 175 49.06 13.97 1.84
N GLU A 176 49.18 15.16 2.43
CA GLU A 176 50.45 15.66 2.96
C GLU A 176 50.87 14.85 4.20
N ILE A 177 52.10 14.33 4.20
CA ILE A 177 52.67 13.57 5.31
C ILE A 177 53.15 14.57 6.38
N GLY A 178 52.36 14.72 7.45
CA GLY A 178 52.65 15.60 8.58
C GLY A 178 53.22 14.87 9.81
N LEU A 179 53.64 15.65 10.80
CA LEU A 179 54.04 15.13 12.12
C LEU A 179 52.86 14.44 12.78
N GLY A 180 53.06 13.20 13.23
CA GLY A 180 52.04 12.38 13.86
C GLY A 180 51.16 11.58 12.90
N THR A 181 51.31 11.75 11.58
CA THR A 181 50.55 10.99 10.58
C THR A 181 50.98 9.52 10.57
N VAL A 182 50.01 8.62 10.39
CA VAL A 182 50.27 7.19 10.19
C VAL A 182 50.57 6.96 8.71
N VAL A 183 51.69 6.29 8.45
CA VAL A 183 52.21 6.05 7.12
C VAL A 183 52.55 4.58 6.94
N ILE A 184 52.52 4.13 5.70
CA ILE A 184 52.98 2.79 5.31
C ILE A 184 54.40 2.92 4.77
N VAL A 185 55.33 2.24 5.45
CA VAL A 185 56.75 2.22 5.11
C VAL A 185 57.09 0.96 4.29
N ASN A 186 57.75 1.17 3.16
CA ASN A 186 58.27 0.17 2.24
C ASN A 186 59.72 0.51 1.86
N GLY A 187 60.67 0.29 2.77
CA GLY A 187 62.06 0.67 2.55
C GLY A 187 62.98 0.42 3.74
N GLN A 188 64.24 0.77 3.54
CA GLN A 188 65.28 0.65 4.56
C GLN A 188 65.20 1.79 5.57
N LEU A 189 65.29 1.45 6.85
CA LEU A 189 65.45 2.41 7.94
C LEU A 189 66.92 2.83 8.05
N HIS A 190 67.17 4.09 8.36
CA HIS A 190 68.49 4.66 8.55
C HIS A 190 68.61 5.24 9.96
N ARG A 191 69.81 5.23 10.50
CA ARG A 191 70.07 5.78 11.84
C ARG A 191 69.93 7.31 11.85
N ASP A 192 70.28 7.97 10.75
CA ASP A 192 70.22 9.43 10.61
C ASP A 192 69.50 9.87 9.32
N SER A 193 69.12 11.15 9.28
CA SER A 193 68.39 11.74 8.15
C SER A 193 69.24 11.91 6.88
N ASN A 194 70.55 11.71 6.95
CA ASN A 194 71.43 11.74 5.78
C ASN A 194 71.59 10.35 5.13
N GLY A 195 70.82 9.34 5.56
CA GLY A 195 70.92 7.98 5.03
C GLY A 195 72.08 7.16 5.63
N GLY A 196 72.73 7.67 6.68
CA GLY A 196 73.81 6.97 7.38
C GLY A 196 73.30 5.83 8.26
N GLY A 197 74.09 4.76 8.35
CA GLY A 197 73.81 3.60 9.20
C GLY A 197 72.59 2.79 8.73
N PRO A 198 72.73 1.96 7.68
CA PRO A 198 71.63 1.15 7.15
C PRO A 198 71.12 0.18 8.23
N GLY A 199 69.84 0.32 8.54
CA GLY A 199 69.10 -0.51 9.48
C GLY A 199 68.24 -1.55 8.76
N GLN A 200 67.18 -1.98 9.45
CA GLN A 200 66.26 -2.99 8.94
C GLN A 200 65.40 -2.44 7.80
N THR A 201 65.10 -3.30 6.82
CA THR A 201 64.14 -2.99 5.75
C THR A 201 62.76 -3.46 6.15
N GLU A 202 61.78 -2.56 6.05
CA GLU A 202 60.39 -2.83 6.36
C GLU A 202 59.55 -2.83 5.08
N VAL A 203 58.56 -3.72 5.01
CA VAL A 203 57.64 -3.86 3.88
C VAL A 203 56.21 -3.83 4.41
N ASN A 204 55.41 -2.90 3.87
CA ASN A 204 54.04 -2.58 4.26
C ASN A 204 53.84 -2.39 5.77
N ALA A 205 54.86 -1.82 6.44
CA ALA A 205 54.82 -1.61 7.87
C ALA A 205 54.08 -0.30 8.19
N ARG A 206 53.08 -0.37 9.06
CA ARG A 206 52.38 0.81 9.57
C ARG A 206 53.22 1.47 10.66
N ARG A 207 53.52 2.75 10.48
CA ARG A 207 54.39 3.53 11.36
C ARG A 207 53.85 4.94 11.55
N LYS A 208 54.29 5.60 12.61
CA LYS A 208 53.92 6.99 12.90
C LYS A 208 55.12 7.91 12.71
N VAL A 209 54.94 8.98 11.94
CA VAL A 209 55.98 9.99 11.71
C VAL A 209 56.13 10.85 12.96
N ASN A 210 57.35 10.97 13.49
CA ASN A 210 57.62 11.77 14.70
C ASN A 210 58.53 12.97 14.44
N PHE A 211 59.42 12.90 13.44
CA PHE A 211 60.22 14.04 13.01
C PHE A 211 60.24 14.14 11.49
N ILE A 212 60.32 15.38 11.00
CA ILE A 212 60.47 15.71 9.58
C ILE A 212 61.71 16.60 9.46
N ALA A 213 62.63 16.21 8.57
CA ALA A 213 63.84 16.95 8.25
C ALA A 213 63.84 17.24 6.75
N ASP A 214 63.23 18.37 6.37
CA ASP A 214 63.11 18.77 4.97
C ASP A 214 64.47 18.98 4.30
N GLY A 215 64.58 18.58 3.03
CA GLY A 215 65.80 18.71 2.23
C GLY A 215 66.90 17.69 2.55
N ARG A 216 66.62 16.68 3.37
CA ARG A 216 67.54 15.57 3.69
C ARG A 216 67.22 14.33 2.85
N GLN A 217 68.21 13.43 2.69
CA GLN A 217 68.06 12.21 1.89
C GLN A 217 66.98 11.27 2.46
N CYS A 218 66.88 11.18 3.78
CA CYS A 218 65.84 10.45 4.49
C CYS A 218 65.04 11.46 5.35
N PRO A 219 64.00 12.11 4.81
CA PRO A 219 63.36 13.24 5.46
C PRO A 219 62.40 12.87 6.59
N TYR A 220 61.93 11.61 6.68
CA TYR A 220 60.91 11.21 7.66
C TYR A 220 61.49 10.28 8.72
N HIS A 221 61.37 10.62 10.00
CA HIS A 221 61.67 9.69 11.09
C HIS A 221 60.39 9.00 11.55
N VAL A 222 60.43 7.67 11.56
CA VAL A 222 59.29 6.84 11.90
C VAL A 222 59.47 6.11 13.23
N THR A 223 58.36 5.94 13.92
CA THR A 223 58.21 5.19 15.17
C THR A 223 57.25 4.04 14.96
N ASP A 224 57.30 3.02 15.81
CA ASP A 224 56.18 2.08 15.92
C ASP A 224 54.92 2.81 16.43
N MET A 225 53.79 2.11 16.44
CA MET A 225 52.51 2.70 16.87
C MET A 225 52.46 3.01 18.38
N GLU A 226 53.42 2.52 19.16
CA GLU A 226 53.53 2.68 20.61
C GLU A 226 54.58 3.74 21.01
N GLY A 227 55.30 4.32 20.04
CA GLY A 227 56.28 5.39 20.21
C GLY A 227 57.75 4.95 20.26
N GLY A 228 58.05 3.68 20.03
CA GLY A 228 59.42 3.16 19.92
C GLY A 228 60.13 3.65 18.66
N TRP A 229 61.39 4.07 18.80
CA TRP A 229 62.16 4.66 17.71
C TRP A 229 62.62 3.59 16.72
N ARG A 230 62.33 3.79 15.43
CA ARG A 230 62.72 2.82 14.37
C ARG A 230 63.84 3.36 13.50
N GLY A 231 63.67 4.58 12.96
CA GLY A 231 64.71 5.23 12.16
C GLY A 231 64.15 6.18 11.11
N TRP A 232 65.05 6.73 10.31
CA TRP A 232 64.76 7.62 9.19
C TRP A 232 64.53 6.85 7.90
N VAL A 233 63.62 7.32 7.06
CA VAL A 233 63.26 6.69 5.79
C VAL A 233 63.22 7.70 4.66
N THR A 234 63.50 7.22 3.45
CA THR A 234 63.41 8.02 2.22
C THR A 234 61.96 8.38 1.92
N ALA A 235 61.73 9.52 1.27
CA ALA A 235 60.38 9.97 0.93
C ALA A 235 59.64 8.98 0.03
N GLU A 236 60.34 8.34 -0.91
CA GLU A 236 59.77 7.35 -1.84
C GLU A 236 59.30 6.07 -1.16
N SER A 237 59.90 5.75 -0.02
CA SER A 237 59.55 4.56 0.77
C SER A 237 58.37 4.80 1.71
N VAL A 238 57.78 5.99 1.72
CA VAL A 238 56.67 6.35 2.61
C VAL A 238 55.47 6.78 1.79
N ARG A 239 54.31 6.21 2.11
CA ARG A 239 53.01 6.71 1.63
C ARG A 239 52.07 6.94 2.81
N ALA A 240 51.26 7.98 2.72
CA ALA A 240 50.15 8.19 3.65
C ALA A 240 49.20 6.97 3.58
N GLU A 241 48.71 6.55 4.75
CA GLU A 241 47.66 5.53 4.86
C GLU A 241 46.29 6.11 4.50
#